data_AF-A0A096G7P9-F1
#
_entry.id   AF-A0A096G7P9-F1
#
_cell.length_a   1.000
_cell.length_b   1.000
_cell.length_c   1.000
_cell.angle_alpha   90.00
_cell.angle_beta   90.00
_cell.angle_gamma   90.00
#
_symmetry.space_group_name_H-M   'P 1'
#
loop_
_entity.id
_entity.type
_entity.pdbx_description
1 polymer ?
#
loop_
_entity_poly.entity_id
_entity_poly.type
_entity_poly.pdbx_seq_one_letter_code
_entity_poly.pdbx_strand_id
1 'polypeptide(L)'
;MPSTNAYGFAYYIWQQINRWQSDGSQDYGKQIYAMQFYLTPRCQAQLQTDMQQRHAKGELRRRTRQISEIPGFPYSENRVIREGSDAWTVLLDMQVQETFAGQPVKDVFIRYPLRVVRFDVDRERNPWRLGLDCFGSSQPARLNPAELKPGAPVQADLKAPRLPGTIAPSSLPRDTSVD
;
A
#
# COMPACT_ATOMS: atom_id res chain seq x y z
N MET A 1 9.78 19.63 9.36
CA MET A 1 10.25 18.32 8.86
C MET A 1 10.16 18.29 7.33
N PRO A 2 11.22 17.89 6.61
CA PRO A 2 11.27 17.89 5.15
C PRO A 2 10.28 16.90 4.51
N SER A 3 9.73 17.29 3.36
CA SER A 3 8.76 16.48 2.61
C SER A 3 9.34 15.12 2.19
N THR A 4 10.61 15.09 1.77
CA THR A 4 11.40 13.88 1.51
C THR A 4 11.39 12.88 2.66
N ASN A 5 11.53 13.34 3.91
CA ASN A 5 11.52 12.47 5.09
C ASN A 5 10.15 11.83 5.34
N ALA A 6 9.05 12.59 5.14
CA ALA A 6 7.70 12.05 5.25
C ALA A 6 7.44 10.98 4.19
N TYR A 7 7.89 11.24 2.97
CA TYR A 7 7.76 10.32 1.85
C TYR A 7 8.56 9.02 2.07
N GLY A 8 9.85 9.13 2.40
CA GLY A 8 10.72 7.97 2.65
C GLY A 8 10.26 7.12 3.82
N PHE A 9 9.75 7.76 4.90
CA PHE A 9 9.10 7.08 6.02
C PHE A 9 7.91 6.24 5.55
N ALA A 10 6.98 6.88 4.85
CA ALA A 10 5.74 6.24 4.42
C ALA A 10 6.01 5.09 3.45
N TYR A 11 6.90 5.29 2.47
CA TYR A 11 7.31 4.27 1.51
C TYR A 11 7.89 3.03 2.21
N TYR A 12 8.90 3.23 3.06
CA TYR A 12 9.60 2.13 3.72
C TYR A 12 8.66 1.32 4.62
N ILE A 13 7.90 1.98 5.50
CA ILE A 13 7.02 1.31 6.46
C ILE A 13 5.86 0.61 5.74
N TRP A 14 5.25 1.26 4.73
CA TRP A 14 4.15 0.64 3.96
C TRP A 14 4.61 -0.58 3.16
N GLN A 15 5.83 -0.55 2.64
CA GLN A 15 6.45 -1.71 1.99
C GLN A 15 6.66 -2.87 2.97
N GLN A 16 7.19 -2.62 4.19
CA GLN A 16 7.35 -3.69 5.18
C GLN A 16 6.01 -4.32 5.59
N ILE A 17 4.97 -3.51 5.84
CA ILE A 17 3.62 -3.99 6.21
C ILE A 17 3.03 -4.94 5.14
N ASN A 18 3.27 -4.63 3.87
CA ASN A 18 2.71 -5.37 2.73
C ASN A 18 3.63 -6.49 2.20
N ARG A 19 4.72 -6.82 2.89
CA ARG A 19 5.68 -7.85 2.49
C ARG A 19 5.27 -9.22 3.04
N TRP A 20 4.58 -10.01 2.23
CA TRP A 20 4.25 -11.40 2.53
C TRP A 20 5.14 -12.31 1.67
N GLN A 21 6.15 -12.92 2.28
CA GLN A 21 7.18 -13.66 1.54
C GLN A 21 6.80 -15.12 1.28
N SER A 22 5.91 -15.69 2.10
CA SER A 22 5.63 -17.13 2.12
C SER A 22 4.13 -17.43 2.18
N ASP A 23 3.43 -16.89 3.18
CA ASP A 23 1.99 -17.04 3.36
C ASP A 23 1.43 -15.82 4.09
N GLY A 24 0.58 -15.05 3.39
CA GLY A 24 -0.08 -13.86 3.93
C GLY A 24 -0.88 -14.11 5.21
N SER A 25 -1.34 -15.35 5.47
CA SER A 25 -2.04 -15.68 6.72
C SER A 25 -1.14 -15.67 7.95
N GLN A 26 0.19 -15.77 7.75
CA GLN A 26 1.19 -15.68 8.82
C GLN A 26 1.96 -14.36 8.74
N ASP A 27 2.42 -14.00 7.54
CA ASP A 27 3.31 -12.86 7.33
C ASP A 27 2.61 -11.54 7.64
N TYR A 28 1.33 -11.35 7.28
CA TYR A 28 0.69 -10.03 7.44
C TYR A 28 0.60 -9.61 8.92
N GLY A 29 0.14 -10.51 9.80
CA GLY A 29 0.10 -10.25 11.24
C GLY A 29 1.50 -10.01 11.84
N LYS A 30 2.50 -10.76 11.37
CA LYS A 30 3.91 -10.59 11.75
C LYS A 30 4.45 -9.22 11.37
N GLN A 31 4.16 -8.72 10.16
CA GLN A 31 4.60 -7.39 9.73
C GLN A 31 3.88 -6.26 10.49
N ILE A 32 2.57 -6.39 10.74
CA ILE A 32 1.82 -5.42 11.56
C ILE A 32 2.43 -5.32 12.96
N TYR A 33 2.76 -6.45 13.60
CA TYR A 33 3.41 -6.48 14.90
C TYR A 33 4.84 -5.90 14.87
N ALA A 34 5.64 -6.27 13.86
CA ALA A 34 7.00 -5.75 13.72
C ALA A 34 7.04 -4.23 13.54
N MET A 35 6.06 -3.66 12.83
CA MET A 35 5.97 -2.23 12.54
C MET A 35 5.17 -1.42 13.59
N GLN A 36 4.72 -2.04 14.69
CA GLN A 36 3.77 -1.42 15.65
C GLN A 36 4.20 -0.04 16.19
N PHE A 37 5.50 0.20 16.40
CA PHE A 37 6.00 1.50 16.90
C PHE A 37 5.96 2.62 15.85
N TYR A 38 5.71 2.29 14.58
CA TYR A 38 5.53 3.21 13.45
C TYR A 38 4.07 3.33 13.01
N LEU A 39 3.12 2.73 13.75
CA LEU A 39 1.70 2.69 13.44
C LEU A 39 0.90 3.36 14.56
N THR A 40 0.02 4.30 14.23
CA THR A 40 -0.96 4.80 15.21
C THR A 40 -1.89 3.67 15.65
N PRO A 41 -2.48 3.71 16.86
CA PRO A 41 -3.46 2.69 17.30
C PRO A 41 -4.63 2.53 16.32
N ARG A 42 -5.06 3.63 15.70
CA ARG A 42 -6.07 3.64 14.63
C ARG A 42 -5.61 2.84 13.40
N CYS A 43 -4.38 3.06 12.93
CA CYS A 43 -3.86 2.33 11.78
C CYS A 43 -3.62 0.85 12.07
N GLN A 44 -3.16 0.50 13.29
CA GLN A 44 -3.06 -0.90 13.73
C GLN A 44 -4.43 -1.60 13.66
N ALA A 45 -5.48 -0.99 14.22
CA ALA A 45 -6.84 -1.53 14.16
C ALA A 45 -7.37 -1.66 12.71
N GLN A 46 -7.06 -0.69 11.84
CA GLN A 46 -7.45 -0.73 10.43
C GLN A 46 -6.74 -1.87 9.67
N LEU A 47 -5.44 -2.08 9.91
CA LEU A 47 -4.66 -3.16 9.30
C LEU A 47 -5.08 -4.55 9.81
N GLN A 48 -5.37 -4.67 11.11
CA GLN A 48 -5.94 -5.90 11.69
C GLN A 48 -7.31 -6.22 11.07
N THR A 49 -8.14 -5.20 10.85
CA THR A 49 -9.45 -5.35 10.18
C THR A 49 -9.30 -5.79 8.72
N ASP A 50 -8.39 -5.17 7.95
CA ASP A 50 -8.08 -5.58 6.56
C ASP A 50 -7.56 -7.03 6.52
N MET A 51 -6.64 -7.40 7.43
CA MET A 51 -6.14 -8.77 7.57
C MET A 51 -7.27 -9.77 7.83
N GLN A 52 -8.16 -9.49 8.78
CA GLN A 52 -9.31 -10.36 9.09
C GLN A 52 -10.26 -10.52 7.88
N GLN A 53 -10.58 -9.42 7.20
CA GLN A 53 -11.43 -9.44 6.01
C GLN A 53 -10.80 -10.23 4.86
N ARG A 54 -9.49 -10.09 4.63
CA ARG A 54 -8.76 -10.87 3.63
C ARG A 54 -8.68 -12.34 3.99
N HIS A 55 -8.47 -12.67 5.26
CA HIS A 55 -8.47 -14.05 5.74
C HIS A 55 -9.83 -14.71 5.47
N ALA A 56 -10.94 -14.05 5.83
CA ALA A 56 -12.30 -14.53 5.58
C ALA A 56 -12.62 -14.74 4.09
N LYS A 57 -12.02 -13.93 3.20
CA LYS A 57 -12.14 -14.07 1.73
C LYS A 57 -11.17 -15.09 1.11
N GLY A 58 -10.28 -15.71 1.90
CA GLY A 58 -9.24 -16.60 1.39
C GLY A 58 -8.12 -15.89 0.62
N GLU A 59 -8.00 -14.56 0.73
CA GLU A 59 -7.00 -13.74 0.01
C GLU A 59 -5.58 -13.82 0.59
N LEU A 60 -5.37 -14.55 1.70
CA LEU A 60 -4.10 -14.63 2.42
C LEU A 60 -3.38 -15.99 2.33
N ARG A 61 -4.12 -17.10 2.39
CA ARG A 61 -3.54 -18.45 2.49
C ARG A 61 -2.74 -18.82 1.25
N ARG A 62 -1.48 -19.23 1.43
CA ARG A 62 -0.47 -19.47 0.37
C ARG A 62 -0.30 -18.30 -0.61
N ARG A 63 -0.59 -17.08 -0.16
CA ARG A 63 -0.35 -15.86 -0.95
C ARG A 63 0.95 -15.21 -0.56
N THR A 64 1.77 -14.90 -1.56
CA THR A 64 2.86 -13.93 -1.39
C THR A 64 2.41 -12.57 -1.90
N ARG A 65 2.97 -11.50 -1.34
CA ARG A 65 2.77 -10.11 -1.77
C ARG A 65 4.09 -9.36 -1.68
N GLN A 66 4.38 -8.62 -2.74
CA GLN A 66 5.36 -7.55 -2.73
C GLN A 66 4.72 -6.26 -3.24
N ILE A 67 5.15 -5.13 -2.69
CA ILE A 67 4.85 -3.81 -3.24
C ILE A 67 6.16 -3.03 -3.47
N SER A 68 6.18 -2.22 -4.52
CA SER A 68 7.29 -1.35 -4.89
C SER A 68 6.78 -0.06 -5.51
N GLU A 69 7.61 0.98 -5.54
CA GLU A 69 7.35 2.14 -6.40
C GLU A 69 7.20 1.73 -7.86
N ILE A 70 6.41 2.50 -8.62
CA ILE A 70 6.31 2.33 -10.06
C ILE A 70 7.56 2.97 -10.71
N PRO A 71 8.33 2.24 -11.53
CA PRO A 71 9.52 2.80 -12.20
C PRO A 71 9.18 4.07 -13.00
N GLY A 72 9.98 5.12 -12.83
CA GLY A 72 9.73 6.43 -13.44
C GLY A 72 8.77 7.35 -12.66
N PHE A 73 8.28 6.92 -11.49
CA PHE A 73 7.42 7.71 -10.60
C PHE A 73 8.03 7.90 -9.19
N PRO A 74 9.26 8.44 -9.08
CA PRO A 74 9.92 8.64 -7.79
C PRO A 74 9.23 9.72 -6.93
N TYR A 75 9.84 10.01 -5.78
CA TYR A 75 9.56 11.21 -5.00
C TYR A 75 9.46 12.47 -5.88
N SER A 76 8.42 13.25 -5.64
CA SER A 76 8.28 14.64 -6.09
C SER A 76 7.60 15.44 -4.99
N GLU A 77 7.94 16.74 -4.86
CA GLU A 77 7.46 17.59 -3.75
C GLU A 77 5.93 17.60 -3.65
N ASN A 78 5.24 17.59 -4.78
CA ASN A 78 3.78 17.58 -4.87
C ASN A 78 3.11 16.25 -4.47
N ARG A 79 3.88 15.18 -4.20
CA ARG A 79 3.36 13.95 -3.57
C ARG A 79 3.21 14.06 -2.05
N VAL A 80 3.64 15.17 -1.43
CA VAL A 80 3.57 15.36 0.02
C VAL A 80 2.77 16.60 0.34
N ILE A 81 1.51 16.41 0.72
CA ILE A 81 0.55 17.46 1.03
C ILE A 81 0.62 17.72 2.53
N ARG A 82 0.99 18.92 2.95
CA ARG A 82 0.94 19.34 4.37
C ARG A 82 -0.51 19.56 4.79
N GLU A 83 -0.89 18.98 5.92
CA GLU A 83 -2.19 19.22 6.56
C GLU A 83 -2.07 20.07 7.83
N GLY A 84 -0.84 20.32 8.30
CA GLY A 84 -0.53 21.15 9.45
C GLY A 84 0.96 21.15 9.76
N SER A 85 1.32 21.50 11.00
CA SER A 85 2.70 21.43 11.51
C SER A 85 3.23 19.99 11.60
N ASP A 86 2.35 19.06 11.96
CA ASP A 86 2.68 17.72 12.44
C ASP A 86 1.93 16.60 11.68
N ALA A 87 1.36 16.92 10.51
CA ALA A 87 0.61 15.98 9.69
C ALA A 87 0.80 16.22 8.18
N TRP A 88 0.88 15.12 7.44
CA TRP A 88 1.06 15.08 5.98
C TRP A 88 0.21 13.96 5.37
N THR A 89 -0.33 14.18 4.17
CA THR A 89 -0.72 13.07 3.28
C THR A 89 0.37 12.86 2.24
N VAL A 90 0.86 11.62 2.15
CA VAL A 90 1.85 11.16 1.20
C VAL A 90 1.18 10.31 0.12
N LEU A 91 1.35 10.69 -1.14
CA LEU A 91 0.82 9.97 -2.31
C LEU A 91 1.87 8.99 -2.87
N LEU A 92 1.81 7.73 -2.42
CA LEU A 92 2.63 6.65 -2.96
C LEU A 92 1.91 5.96 -4.12
N ASP A 93 2.47 6.03 -5.33
CA ASP A 93 2.00 5.23 -6.46
C ASP A 93 2.85 3.95 -6.51
N MET A 94 2.21 2.82 -6.21
CA MET A 94 2.86 1.55 -5.96
C MET A 94 2.35 0.47 -6.91
N GLN A 95 3.25 -0.35 -7.43
CA GLN A 95 2.90 -1.64 -8.01
C GLN A 95 2.65 -2.65 -6.88
N VAL A 96 1.60 -3.46 -7.01
CA VAL A 96 1.22 -4.52 -6.08
C VAL A 96 1.18 -5.83 -6.82
N GLN A 97 2.12 -6.71 -6.50
CA GLN A 97 2.24 -8.04 -7.07
C GLN A 97 1.88 -9.10 -6.03
N GLU A 98 1.00 -10.03 -6.38
CA GLU A 98 0.69 -11.21 -5.55
C GLU A 98 0.78 -12.50 -6.36
N THR A 99 1.31 -13.55 -5.72
CA THR A 99 1.22 -14.93 -6.22
C THR A 99 0.34 -15.77 -5.32
N PHE A 100 -0.21 -16.87 -5.85
CA PHE A 100 -0.82 -17.95 -5.08
C PHE A 100 -0.09 -19.24 -5.42
N ALA A 101 0.57 -19.84 -4.43
CA ALA A 101 1.43 -21.02 -4.64
C ALA A 101 2.42 -20.86 -5.81
N GLY A 102 3.03 -19.66 -5.94
CA GLY A 102 4.00 -19.33 -6.99
C GLY A 102 3.40 -18.83 -8.32
N GLN A 103 2.09 -19.00 -8.55
CA GLN A 103 1.43 -18.51 -9.77
C GLN A 103 0.98 -17.04 -9.62
N PRO A 104 1.31 -16.13 -10.54
CA PRO A 104 0.85 -14.74 -10.50
C PRO A 104 -0.68 -14.64 -10.53
N VAL A 105 -1.26 -13.86 -9.62
CA VAL A 105 -2.72 -13.70 -9.46
C VAL A 105 -3.16 -12.25 -9.27
N LYS A 106 -2.22 -11.33 -9.10
CA LYS A 106 -2.45 -9.88 -9.10
C LYS A 106 -1.18 -9.17 -9.55
N ASP A 107 -1.31 -8.29 -10.53
CA ASP A 107 -0.34 -7.24 -10.83
C ASP A 107 -1.13 -5.97 -11.14
N VAL A 108 -1.08 -4.99 -10.24
CA VAL A 108 -1.89 -3.76 -10.32
C VAL A 108 -1.14 -2.56 -9.77
N PHE A 109 -1.45 -1.38 -10.30
CA PHE A 109 -0.96 -0.12 -9.79
C PHE A 109 -1.99 0.53 -8.86
N ILE A 110 -1.57 0.98 -7.68
CA ILE A 110 -2.42 1.59 -6.66
C ILE A 110 -1.75 2.84 -6.09
N ARG A 111 -2.49 3.94 -6.06
CA ARG A 111 -2.17 5.13 -5.26
C ARG A 111 -2.63 4.91 -3.83
N TYR A 112 -1.71 5.00 -2.88
CA TYR A 112 -1.98 5.01 -1.44
C TYR A 112 -1.83 6.44 -0.91
N PRO A 113 -2.92 7.13 -0.51
CA PRO A 113 -2.85 8.40 0.20
C PRO A 113 -2.57 8.11 1.68
N LEU A 114 -1.30 7.92 2.02
CA LEU A 114 -0.88 7.58 3.38
C LEU A 114 -0.80 8.82 4.25
N ARG A 115 -1.58 8.84 5.34
CA ARG A 115 -1.45 9.86 6.37
C ARG A 115 -0.24 9.56 7.25
N VAL A 116 0.71 10.48 7.29
CA VAL A 116 1.84 10.50 8.20
C VAL A 116 1.59 11.57 9.27
N VAL A 117 1.81 11.24 10.53
CA VAL A 117 1.71 12.17 11.67
C VAL A 117 2.99 12.16 12.49
N ARG A 118 3.27 13.24 13.23
CA ARG A 118 4.19 13.17 14.38
C ARG A 118 3.67 12.11 15.36
N PHE A 119 4.55 11.23 15.78
CA PHE A 119 4.24 10.16 16.73
C PHE A 119 5.41 10.03 17.71
N ASP A 120 5.27 10.67 18.87
CA ASP A 120 6.31 10.67 19.91
C ASP A 120 6.05 9.49 20.85
N VAL A 121 6.66 8.36 20.52
CA VAL A 121 6.77 7.16 21.36
C VAL A 121 8.23 6.99 21.80
N ASP A 122 8.55 5.88 22.46
CA ASP A 122 9.93 5.50 22.79
C ASP A 122 10.87 5.67 21.56
N ARG A 123 11.87 6.55 21.72
CA ARG A 123 12.77 6.97 20.64
C ARG A 123 13.77 5.89 20.22
N GLU A 124 14.07 4.94 21.11
CA GLU A 124 14.89 3.79 20.77
C GLU A 124 14.14 2.83 19.83
N ARG A 125 12.80 2.83 19.91
CA ARG A 125 11.92 2.01 19.07
C ARG A 125 11.42 2.72 17.81
N ASN A 126 11.24 4.05 17.88
CA ASN A 126 10.86 4.90 16.76
C ASN A 126 11.77 6.14 16.68
N PRO A 127 12.97 6.02 16.07
CA PRO A 127 13.88 7.15 15.90
C PRO A 127 13.35 8.21 14.91
N TRP A 128 12.41 7.83 14.03
CA TRP A 128 11.79 8.75 13.07
C TRP A 128 10.85 9.76 13.74
N ARG A 129 10.23 9.39 14.87
CA ARG A 129 9.16 10.15 15.57
C ARG A 129 7.92 10.40 14.68
N LEU A 130 7.64 9.44 13.82
CA LEU A 130 6.54 9.46 12.85
C LEU A 130 5.70 8.19 12.96
N GLY A 131 4.40 8.34 12.70
CA GLY A 131 3.46 7.24 12.65
C GLY A 131 2.66 7.30 11.36
N LEU A 132 2.39 6.13 10.77
CA LEU A 132 1.32 6.01 9.78
C LEU A 132 -0.03 5.98 10.49
N ASP A 133 -0.91 6.90 10.12
CA ASP A 133 -2.35 6.90 10.47
C ASP A 133 -3.20 6.33 9.31
N CYS A 134 -2.62 5.33 8.62
CA CYS A 134 -3.18 4.66 7.46
C CYS A 134 -3.64 5.65 6.38
N PHE A 135 -4.94 5.80 6.10
CA PHE A 135 -5.44 6.61 4.98
C PHE A 135 -6.12 7.93 5.39
N GLY A 136 -6.14 8.27 6.70
CA GLY A 136 -6.79 9.49 7.17
C GLY A 136 -8.29 9.52 6.85
N SER A 137 -8.73 10.44 6.00
CA SER A 137 -10.08 10.53 5.43
C SER A 137 -10.16 10.12 3.95
N SER A 138 -9.02 9.76 3.35
CA SER A 138 -8.89 9.34 1.95
C SER A 138 -8.94 7.81 1.82
N GLN A 139 -8.88 7.29 0.58
CA GLN A 139 -8.89 5.86 0.30
C GLN A 139 -7.87 5.50 -0.79
N PRO A 140 -7.25 4.30 -0.75
CA PRO A 140 -6.41 3.82 -1.83
C PRO A 140 -7.19 3.66 -3.12
N ALA A 141 -6.51 3.85 -4.25
CA ALA A 141 -7.17 3.90 -5.53
C ALA A 141 -6.36 3.23 -6.64
N ARG A 142 -7.02 2.46 -7.50
CA ARG A 142 -6.35 1.80 -8.63
C ARG A 142 -5.99 2.85 -9.69
N LEU A 143 -4.77 2.78 -10.19
CA LEU A 143 -4.28 3.58 -11.30
C LEU A 143 -4.47 2.82 -12.62
N ASN A 144 -4.82 3.53 -13.67
CA ASN A 144 -4.94 2.96 -15.02
C ASN A 144 -3.55 2.85 -15.65
N PRO A 145 -3.09 1.65 -16.09
CA PRO A 145 -1.80 1.49 -16.75
C PRO A 145 -1.59 2.42 -17.96
N ALA A 146 -2.64 2.72 -18.71
CA ALA A 146 -2.56 3.59 -19.89
C ALA A 146 -2.27 5.08 -19.57
N GLU A 147 -2.50 5.49 -18.31
CA GLU A 147 -2.23 6.85 -17.82
C GLU A 147 -0.82 6.98 -17.21
N LEU A 148 -0.15 5.85 -16.90
CA LEU A 148 1.18 5.82 -16.32
C LEU A 148 2.27 6.01 -17.39
N LYS A 149 2.53 7.26 -17.74
CA LYS A 149 3.61 7.66 -18.65
C LYS A 149 4.84 8.11 -17.86
N PRO A 150 6.04 7.48 -18.02
CA PRO A 150 7.26 7.93 -17.37
C PRO A 150 7.55 9.41 -17.66
N GLY A 151 7.91 10.17 -16.62
CA GLY A 151 8.18 11.61 -16.73
C GLY A 151 6.94 12.50 -16.88
N ALA A 152 5.72 11.96 -16.93
CA ALA A 152 4.52 12.78 -16.85
C ALA A 152 4.39 13.44 -15.46
N PRO A 153 3.89 14.68 -15.37
CA PRO A 153 3.69 15.35 -14.09
C PRO A 153 2.68 14.57 -13.25
N VAL A 154 3.11 14.12 -12.07
CA VAL A 154 2.25 13.44 -11.10
C VAL A 154 1.16 14.42 -10.66
N GLN A 155 -0.09 14.15 -11.00
CA GLN A 155 -1.20 14.94 -10.47
C GLN A 155 -1.44 14.56 -9.01
N ALA A 156 -1.43 15.55 -8.11
CA ALA A 156 -1.67 15.39 -6.68
C ALA A 156 -3.17 15.25 -6.33
N ASP A 157 -3.89 14.41 -7.08
CA ASP A 157 -5.29 14.10 -6.75
C ASP A 157 -5.37 13.12 -5.58
N LEU A 158 -6.09 13.55 -4.54
CA LEU A 158 -6.46 12.78 -3.35
C LEU A 158 -7.68 11.89 -3.59
N LYS A 159 -8.48 12.17 -4.62
CA LYS A 159 -9.64 11.36 -4.97
C LYS A 159 -9.18 10.08 -5.63
N ALA A 160 -9.85 8.98 -5.28
CA ALA A 160 -9.73 7.76 -6.04
C ALA A 160 -10.28 7.97 -7.47
N PRO A 161 -9.55 7.59 -8.55
CA PRO A 161 -10.15 7.53 -9.87
C PRO A 161 -11.39 6.64 -9.83
N ARG A 162 -12.47 7.07 -10.50
CA ARG A 162 -13.69 6.26 -10.61
C ARG A 162 -13.34 4.96 -11.33
N LEU A 163 -13.36 3.84 -10.62
CA LEU A 163 -13.18 2.53 -11.23
C LEU A 163 -14.27 2.32 -12.28
N PRO A 164 -13.94 1.82 -13.49
CA PRO A 164 -14.97 1.29 -14.36
C PRO A 164 -15.67 0.15 -13.62
N GLY A 165 -16.99 0.25 -13.48
CA GLY A 165 -17.80 -0.81 -12.91
C GLY A 165 -17.69 -2.07 -13.77
N THR A 166 -17.61 -3.23 -13.11
CA THR A 166 -17.34 -4.56 -13.70
C THR A 166 -15.85 -4.85 -13.93
N ILE A 167 -15.23 -5.48 -12.93
CA ILE A 167 -14.10 -6.39 -13.19
C ILE A 167 -14.70 -7.63 -13.85
N ALA A 168 -14.51 -7.80 -15.15
CA ALA A 168 -14.80 -9.08 -15.79
C ALA A 168 -13.95 -10.16 -15.10
N PRO A 169 -14.54 -11.27 -14.62
CA PRO A 169 -13.75 -12.35 -14.07
C PRO A 169 -12.83 -12.89 -15.16
N SER A 170 -11.53 -13.05 -14.85
CA SER A 170 -10.57 -13.67 -15.75
C SER A 170 -11.05 -15.08 -16.08
N SER A 171 -11.63 -15.27 -17.26
CA SER A 171 -12.05 -16.59 -17.72
C SER A 171 -10.81 -17.47 -17.83
N LEU A 172 -10.78 -18.54 -17.03
CA LEU A 172 -9.74 -19.57 -17.15
C LEU A 172 -9.69 -20.05 -18.61
N PRO A 173 -8.50 -20.31 -19.18
CA PRO A 173 -8.40 -20.93 -20.49
C PRO A 173 -9.21 -22.22 -20.50
N ARG A 174 -10.10 -22.37 -21.50
CA ARG A 174 -10.75 -23.65 -21.74
C ARG A 174 -9.71 -24.57 -22.36
N ASP A 175 -9.48 -25.71 -21.72
CA ASP A 175 -8.65 -26.77 -22.25
C ASP A 175 -9.34 -27.33 -23.51
N THR A 176 -8.69 -27.21 -24.67
CA THR A 176 -9.19 -27.74 -25.95
C THR A 176 -8.36 -28.95 -26.35
N SER A 177 -8.65 -30.07 -25.67
CA SER A 177 -8.19 -31.46 -25.82
C SER A 177 -9.08 -32.27 -24.84
N VAL A 178 -9.62 -33.46 -25.03
CA VAL A 178 -9.53 -34.54 -26.03
C VAL A 178 -10.96 -35.12 -26.20
N ASP A 179 -11.39 -35.63 -27.35
CA ASP A 179 -10.76 -35.58 -28.68
C ASP A 179 -11.12 -34.27 -29.40
#